data_AF-A0A1G7BKT8-F1
#
_entry.id   AF-A0A1G7BKT8-F1
#
_cell.length_a   1.000
_cell.length_b   1.000
_cell.length_c   1.000
_cell.angle_alpha   90.00
_cell.angle_beta   90.00
_cell.angle_gamma   90.00
#
_symmetry.space_group_name_H-M   'P 1'
#
loop_
_entity.id
_entity.type
_entity.pdbx_description
1 polymer ?
#
loop_
_entity_poly.entity_id
_entity_poly.type
_entity_poly.pdbx_seq_one_letter_code
_entity_poly.pdbx_strand_id
1 'polypeptide(L)'
;MDTKNKARADAEKKVGDFRRVDSERVALEIAPALAAVRTLDLEVFRAGLRGADNQRYLALQRTDPQGQVVLGLVLARNADIHLPATLGLHVDRVVGDDDGYRVMPSWLTYDRLPTVVRANKRSPGSRNGTSEASHDAYRDTVGGHLVIETLLDAFAFFGRCDPTLARRAPGTDNLAHFPLPAMNTGDGYDYERRHPDQPNRADFGAEARRLTEDVPPSGSGREISYRLDSDGTAVYCRHTVERFGLRSAFTESAAQIVRDIRAGYTYVAVATDGVHHPVTVDADGCPWADGVVLEDYPFPSPTGIRSPRHG
;
A
#
# COMPACT_ATOMS: atom_id res chain seq x y z
N MET A 1 -45.27 32.08 -8.24
CA MET A 1 -44.19 31.43 -7.47
C MET A 1 -43.11 31.05 -8.46
N ASP A 2 -41.93 31.64 -8.27
CA ASP A 2 -40.93 31.89 -9.30
C ASP A 2 -40.14 30.61 -9.68
N THR A 3 -40.19 30.21 -10.94
CA THR A 3 -39.51 29.03 -11.50
C THR A 3 -37.99 29.07 -11.28
N LYS A 4 -37.40 30.25 -11.13
CA LYS A 4 -35.99 30.43 -10.75
C LYS A 4 -35.68 29.96 -9.33
N ASN A 5 -36.60 30.12 -8.37
CA ASN A 5 -36.39 29.69 -6.99
C ASN A 5 -36.50 28.17 -6.85
N LYS A 6 -37.31 27.51 -7.69
CA LYS A 6 -37.40 26.05 -7.72
C LYS A 6 -36.14 25.41 -8.31
N ALA A 7 -35.62 25.94 -9.42
CA ALA A 7 -34.37 25.43 -10.02
C ALA A 7 -33.16 25.62 -9.09
N ARG A 8 -33.10 26.72 -8.33
CA ARG A 8 -32.05 26.96 -7.33
C ARG A 8 -32.17 26.04 -6.12
N ALA A 9 -33.39 25.82 -5.62
CA ALA A 9 -33.64 24.87 -4.53
C ALA A 9 -33.36 23.41 -4.95
N ASP A 10 -33.68 23.02 -6.18
CA ASP A 10 -33.39 21.68 -6.72
C ASP A 10 -31.89 21.49 -7.00
N ALA A 11 -31.16 22.55 -7.37
CA ALA A 11 -29.71 22.54 -7.48
C ALA A 11 -29.02 22.48 -6.11
N GLU A 12 -29.47 23.26 -5.12
CA GLU A 12 -28.96 23.24 -3.74
C GLU A 12 -29.28 21.90 -3.05
N LYS A 13 -30.42 21.27 -3.36
CA LYS A 13 -30.79 19.92 -2.89
C LYS A 13 -29.98 18.81 -3.57
N LYS A 14 -29.55 19.00 -4.83
CA LYS A 14 -28.58 18.12 -5.51
C LYS A 14 -27.15 18.29 -4.97
N VAL A 15 -26.74 19.50 -4.60
CA VAL A 15 -25.42 19.77 -4.01
C VAL A 15 -25.32 19.25 -2.56
N GLY A 16 -26.44 19.16 -1.84
CA GLY A 16 -26.50 18.65 -0.47
C GLY A 16 -26.30 17.13 -0.31
N ASP A 17 -26.37 16.34 -1.38
CA ASP A 17 -26.35 14.86 -1.32
C ASP A 17 -24.99 14.24 -1.74
N PHE A 18 -24.04 15.05 -2.24
CA PHE A 18 -22.79 14.55 -2.84
C PHE A 18 -21.55 14.60 -1.94
N ARG A 19 -21.62 15.18 -0.73
CA ARG A 19 -20.48 15.16 0.22
C ARG A 19 -20.58 13.99 1.18
N ARG A 20 -20.68 12.78 0.64
CA ARG A 20 -20.77 11.54 1.42
C ARG A 20 -19.37 10.95 1.64
N VAL A 21 -18.74 11.34 2.75
CA VAL A 21 -17.55 10.64 3.26
C VAL A 21 -18.05 9.33 3.91
N ASP A 22 -18.05 8.23 3.15
CA ASP A 22 -18.72 6.98 3.52
C ASP A 22 -17.88 6.09 4.47
N SER A 23 -17.19 6.69 5.47
CA SER A 23 -16.34 5.93 6.42
C SER A 23 -17.15 4.96 7.29
N GLU A 24 -18.32 5.39 7.77
CA GLU A 24 -19.21 4.56 8.60
C GLU A 24 -19.74 3.35 7.81
N ARG A 25 -20.06 3.54 6.53
CA ARG A 25 -20.51 2.43 5.67
C ARG A 25 -19.40 1.42 5.42
N VAL A 26 -18.15 1.87 5.25
CA VAL A 26 -17.04 0.93 5.09
C VAL A 26 -16.85 0.08 6.35
N ALA A 27 -16.98 0.65 7.55
CA ALA A 27 -16.92 -0.11 8.79
C ALA A 27 -18.03 -1.17 8.89
N LEU A 28 -19.25 -0.86 8.43
CA LEU A 28 -20.39 -1.79 8.42
C LEU A 28 -20.22 -2.95 7.43
N GLU A 29 -19.55 -2.73 6.30
CA GLU A 29 -19.38 -3.74 5.24
C GLU A 29 -18.19 -4.69 5.47
N ILE A 30 -17.29 -4.38 6.41
CA ILE A 30 -16.13 -5.22 6.72
C ILE A 30 -16.54 -6.52 7.40
N ALA A 31 -17.45 -6.48 8.37
CA ALA A 31 -17.87 -7.68 9.08
C ALA A 31 -18.50 -8.74 8.14
N PRO A 32 -19.43 -8.39 7.23
CA PRO A 32 -19.91 -9.31 6.20
C PRO A 32 -18.80 -9.85 5.29
N ALA A 33 -17.84 -9.01 4.87
CA ALA A 33 -16.73 -9.44 4.03
C ALA A 33 -15.82 -10.46 4.76
N LEU A 34 -15.48 -10.20 6.01
CA LEU A 34 -14.71 -11.13 6.86
C LEU A 34 -15.46 -12.44 7.11
N ALA A 35 -16.78 -12.37 7.29
CA ALA A 35 -17.63 -13.55 7.41
C ALA A 35 -17.59 -14.39 6.11
N ALA A 36 -17.70 -13.76 4.94
CA ALA A 36 -17.62 -14.43 3.65
C ALA A 36 -16.25 -15.10 3.43
N VAL A 37 -15.14 -14.39 3.67
CA VAL A 37 -13.79 -14.96 3.61
C VAL A 37 -13.65 -16.16 4.55
N ARG A 38 -14.19 -16.05 5.77
CA ARG A 38 -14.13 -17.14 6.74
C ARG A 38 -14.96 -18.36 6.33
N THR A 39 -16.14 -18.14 5.75
CA THR A 39 -16.99 -19.22 5.23
C THR A 39 -16.31 -19.93 4.07
N LEU A 40 -15.68 -19.20 3.15
CA LEU A 40 -14.90 -19.80 2.07
C LEU A 40 -13.75 -20.65 2.63
N ASP A 41 -12.92 -20.09 3.53
CA ASP A 41 -11.79 -20.83 4.12
C ASP A 41 -12.22 -22.07 4.90
N LEU A 42 -13.18 -21.95 5.82
CA LEU A 42 -13.58 -23.07 6.69
C LEU A 42 -14.49 -24.07 6.00
N GLU A 43 -15.62 -23.58 5.48
CA GLU A 43 -16.74 -24.44 5.13
C GLU A 43 -16.59 -24.97 3.70
N VAL A 44 -16.08 -24.13 2.79
CA VAL A 44 -15.89 -24.54 1.39
C VAL A 44 -14.57 -25.31 1.23
N PHE A 45 -13.43 -24.71 1.60
CA PHE A 45 -12.13 -25.34 1.35
C PHE A 45 -11.75 -26.38 2.42
N ARG A 46 -11.65 -26.00 3.69
CA ARG A 46 -11.13 -26.93 4.73
C ARG A 46 -12.06 -28.10 5.04
N ALA A 47 -13.37 -27.87 5.03
CA ALA A 47 -14.36 -28.92 5.27
C ALA A 47 -14.76 -29.66 3.98
N GLY A 48 -14.75 -28.98 2.82
CA GLY A 48 -15.12 -29.57 1.54
C GLY A 48 -14.02 -30.43 0.91
N LEU A 49 -12.74 -30.07 1.07
CA LEU A 49 -11.61 -30.84 0.55
C LEU A 49 -11.25 -32.01 1.47
N ARG A 50 -10.77 -33.12 0.89
CA ARG A 50 -10.40 -34.34 1.64
C ARG A 50 -8.97 -34.78 1.33
N GLY A 51 -8.37 -35.50 2.27
CA GLY A 51 -7.07 -36.14 2.08
C GLY A 51 -5.97 -35.18 1.64
N ALA A 52 -5.29 -35.52 0.53
CA ALA A 52 -4.16 -34.77 0.00
C ALA A 52 -4.53 -33.34 -0.44
N ASP A 53 -5.75 -33.12 -0.96
CA ASP A 53 -6.17 -31.81 -1.45
C ASP A 53 -6.32 -30.81 -0.31
N ASN A 54 -6.87 -31.24 0.83
CA ASN A 54 -6.95 -30.40 2.03
C ASN A 54 -5.54 -30.05 2.55
N GLN A 55 -4.62 -31.03 2.58
CA GLN A 55 -3.23 -30.78 2.97
C GLN A 55 -2.54 -29.79 2.02
N ARG A 56 -2.78 -29.92 0.71
CA ARG A 56 -2.26 -28.99 -0.30
C ARG A 56 -2.81 -27.58 -0.12
N TYR A 57 -4.11 -27.43 0.13
CA TYR A 57 -4.73 -26.14 0.45
C TYR A 57 -4.11 -25.51 1.70
N LEU A 58 -3.99 -26.27 2.80
CA LEU A 58 -3.41 -25.77 4.05
C LEU A 58 -1.93 -25.41 3.90
N ALA A 59 -1.18 -26.18 3.12
CA ALA A 59 0.22 -25.87 2.80
C ALA A 59 0.29 -24.58 1.98
N LEU A 60 -0.50 -24.47 0.91
CA LEU A 60 -0.54 -23.29 0.07
C LEU A 60 -0.94 -22.05 0.86
N GLN A 61 -1.96 -22.12 1.71
CA GLN A 61 -2.36 -21.02 2.59
C GLN A 61 -1.22 -20.55 3.50
N ARG A 62 -0.34 -21.48 3.94
CA ARG A 62 0.79 -21.16 4.82
C ARG A 62 1.98 -20.53 4.10
N THR A 63 2.17 -20.82 2.82
CA THR A 63 3.37 -20.42 2.06
C THR A 63 3.10 -19.33 1.04
N ASP A 64 1.87 -19.19 0.57
CA ASP A 64 1.46 -18.19 -0.40
C ASP A 64 1.20 -16.84 0.31
N PRO A 65 1.76 -15.71 -0.18
CA PRO A 65 1.56 -14.40 0.44
C PRO A 65 0.08 -14.00 0.59
N GLN A 66 -0.76 -14.31 -0.39
CA GLN A 66 -2.20 -14.01 -0.32
C GLN A 66 -2.96 -15.04 0.52
N GLY A 67 -2.45 -16.28 0.60
CA GLY A 67 -2.89 -17.28 1.56
C GLY A 67 -2.66 -16.83 3.01
N GLN A 68 -1.52 -16.19 3.28
CA GLN A 68 -1.21 -15.60 4.58
C GLN A 68 -2.19 -14.48 4.94
N VAL A 69 -2.63 -13.67 3.97
CA VAL A 69 -3.69 -12.68 4.22
C VAL A 69 -4.97 -13.36 4.70
N VAL A 70 -5.43 -14.43 4.04
CA VAL A 70 -6.62 -15.20 4.50
C VAL A 70 -6.41 -15.74 5.91
N LEU A 71 -5.22 -16.26 6.23
CA LEU A 71 -4.89 -16.77 7.56
C LEU A 71 -4.87 -15.66 8.62
N GLY A 72 -4.39 -14.46 8.28
CA GLY A 72 -4.34 -13.30 9.16
C GLY A 72 -5.70 -12.68 9.42
N LEU A 73 -6.58 -12.63 8.41
CA LEU A 73 -7.96 -12.13 8.53
C LEU A 73 -8.81 -12.95 9.52
N VAL A 74 -8.39 -14.17 9.87
CA VAL A 74 -9.02 -14.96 10.95
C VAL A 74 -8.95 -14.23 12.30
N LEU A 75 -7.85 -13.54 12.60
CA LEU A 75 -7.74 -12.76 13.84
C LEU A 75 -8.78 -11.63 13.84
N ALA A 76 -8.90 -10.92 12.72
CA ALA A 76 -9.82 -9.80 12.57
C ALA A 76 -11.27 -10.26 12.79
N ARG A 77 -11.65 -11.32 12.07
CA ARG A 77 -12.98 -11.94 12.20
C ARG A 77 -13.27 -12.43 13.60
N ASN A 78 -12.31 -13.09 14.26
CA ASN A 78 -12.54 -13.64 15.59
C ASN A 78 -12.70 -12.55 16.64
N ALA A 79 -11.99 -11.44 16.51
CA ALA A 79 -12.18 -10.29 17.39
C ALA A 79 -13.58 -9.69 17.24
N ASP A 80 -14.01 -9.47 15.99
CA ASP A 80 -15.33 -8.90 15.68
C ASP A 80 -16.50 -9.73 16.24
N ILE A 81 -16.39 -11.06 16.22
CA ILE A 81 -17.48 -11.95 16.64
C ILE A 81 -17.40 -12.36 18.12
N HIS A 82 -16.20 -12.65 18.64
CA HIS A 82 -16.05 -13.34 19.92
C HIS A 82 -15.54 -12.46 21.05
N LEU A 83 -15.08 -11.24 20.77
CA LEU A 83 -14.50 -10.37 21.76
C LEU A 83 -15.37 -9.13 21.98
N PRO A 84 -15.43 -8.59 23.20
CA PRO A 84 -16.11 -7.32 23.48
C PRO A 84 -15.23 -6.13 23.06
N ALA A 85 -14.65 -6.19 21.87
CA ALA A 85 -13.75 -5.18 21.33
C ALA A 85 -13.97 -5.02 19.83
N THR A 86 -14.39 -3.82 19.43
CA THR A 86 -14.43 -3.45 18.01
C THR A 86 -13.02 -3.23 17.49
N LEU A 87 -12.70 -3.81 16.34
CA LEU A 87 -11.47 -3.47 15.64
C LEU A 87 -11.61 -2.09 15.03
N GLY A 88 -10.91 -1.12 15.61
CA GLY A 88 -10.74 0.18 14.98
C GLY A 88 -10.01 0.02 13.65
N LEU A 89 -10.30 0.93 12.72
CA LEU A 89 -9.57 1.09 11.47
C LEU A 89 -8.82 2.42 11.52
N HIS A 90 -7.68 2.47 10.85
CA HIS A 90 -7.00 3.72 10.61
C HIS A 90 -7.45 4.28 9.26
N VAL A 91 -7.69 5.59 9.17
CA VAL A 91 -7.87 6.24 7.87
C VAL A 91 -6.47 6.46 7.29
N ASP A 92 -6.08 5.62 6.32
CA ASP A 92 -4.79 5.74 5.63
C ASP A 92 -4.77 7.01 4.78
N ARG A 93 -5.81 7.18 3.95
CA ARG A 93 -5.97 8.35 3.10
C ARG A 93 -7.41 8.57 2.68
N VAL A 94 -7.65 9.75 2.14
CA VAL A 94 -8.91 10.12 1.48
C VAL A 94 -8.56 10.49 0.03
N VAL A 95 -9.19 9.80 -0.92
CA VAL A 95 -8.95 9.97 -2.35
C VAL A 95 -10.22 10.50 -3.00
N GLY A 96 -10.13 11.53 -3.81
CA GLY A 96 -11.28 12.10 -4.51
C GLY A 96 -11.09 13.55 -4.90
N ASP A 97 -12.05 14.08 -5.64
CA ASP A 97 -12.10 15.45 -6.13
C ASP A 97 -13.49 16.07 -5.91
N ASP A 98 -13.87 17.06 -6.71
CA ASP A 98 -15.17 17.74 -6.63
C ASP A 98 -16.36 16.79 -6.82
N ASP A 99 -16.17 15.63 -7.45
CA ASP A 99 -17.22 14.63 -7.68
C ASP A 99 -17.41 13.65 -6.51
N GLY A 100 -16.53 13.70 -5.50
CA GLY A 100 -16.70 12.98 -4.23
C GLY A 100 -15.40 12.44 -3.63
N TYR A 101 -15.47 12.02 -2.37
CA TYR A 101 -14.33 11.51 -1.60
C TYR A 101 -14.55 10.05 -1.16
N ARG A 102 -13.54 9.20 -1.34
CA ARG A 102 -13.45 7.84 -0.81
C ARG A 102 -12.43 7.78 0.32
N VAL A 103 -12.87 7.27 1.46
CA VAL A 103 -11.97 6.92 2.57
C VAL A 103 -11.36 5.56 2.29
N MET A 104 -10.04 5.47 2.39
CA MET A 104 -9.29 4.22 2.26
C MET A 104 -8.85 3.79 3.68
N PRO A 105 -9.60 2.91 4.36
CA PRO A 105 -9.17 2.45 5.67
C PRO A 105 -8.07 1.39 5.56
N SER A 106 -7.15 1.42 6.52
CA SER A 106 -6.18 0.37 6.79
C SER A 106 -6.45 -0.32 8.12
N TRP A 107 -6.03 -1.57 8.20
CA TRP A 107 -6.02 -2.32 9.44
C TRP A 107 -5.03 -1.69 10.42
N LEU A 108 -5.36 -1.71 11.72
CA LEU A 108 -4.37 -1.35 12.74
C LEU A 108 -3.17 -2.30 12.67
N THR A 109 -1.96 -1.76 12.82
CA THR A 109 -0.76 -2.59 13.03
C THR A 109 -0.94 -3.45 14.28
N TYR A 110 -0.28 -4.61 14.32
CA TYR A 110 -0.49 -5.59 15.39
C TYR A 110 -0.32 -4.99 16.80
N ASP A 111 0.71 -4.15 16.99
CA ASP A 111 1.01 -3.49 18.28
C ASP A 111 0.00 -2.40 18.66
N ARG A 112 -0.86 -1.98 17.73
CA ARG A 112 -1.95 -1.04 17.98
C ARG A 112 -3.31 -1.71 18.20
N LEU A 113 -3.40 -3.02 18.05
CA LEU A 113 -4.62 -3.77 18.36
C LEU A 113 -4.99 -3.66 19.86
N PRO A 114 -6.28 -3.78 20.24
CA PRO A 114 -6.65 -3.88 21.64
C PRO A 114 -5.95 -5.06 22.32
N THR A 115 -5.52 -4.90 23.57
CA THR A 115 -4.80 -5.94 24.32
C THR A 115 -5.59 -7.25 24.39
N VAL A 116 -6.92 -7.19 24.52
CA VAL A 116 -7.79 -8.37 24.53
C VAL A 116 -7.73 -9.16 23.22
N VAL A 117 -7.55 -8.49 22.08
CA VAL A 117 -7.40 -9.13 20.76
C VAL A 117 -6.04 -9.81 20.67
N ARG A 118 -4.95 -9.11 21.03
CA ARG A 118 -3.60 -9.69 21.04
C ARG A 118 -3.43 -10.86 21.99
N ALA A 119 -4.14 -10.83 23.13
CA ALA A 119 -4.12 -11.86 24.14
C ALA A 119 -5.05 -13.05 23.81
N ASN A 120 -5.91 -12.96 22.80
CA ASN A 120 -6.83 -14.02 22.38
C ASN A 120 -6.12 -15.16 21.60
N LYS A 121 -5.06 -15.68 22.20
CA LYS A 121 -4.25 -16.78 21.66
C LYS A 121 -4.80 -18.11 22.13
N ARG A 122 -4.81 -19.09 21.23
CA ARG A 122 -5.21 -20.46 21.54
C ARG A 122 -4.19 -21.11 22.46
N SER A 123 -4.63 -21.52 23.65
CA SER A 123 -3.81 -22.31 24.58
C SER A 123 -3.66 -23.77 24.13
N PRO A 124 -2.55 -24.46 24.49
CA PRO A 124 -2.41 -25.89 24.27
C PRO A 124 -3.59 -26.67 24.85
N GLY A 125 -4.20 -27.56 24.04
CA GLY A 125 -5.37 -28.35 24.44
C GLY A 125 -6.72 -27.63 24.39
N SER A 126 -6.74 -26.31 24.16
CA SER A 126 -7.97 -25.55 23.94
C SER A 126 -8.26 -25.40 22.44
N ARG A 127 -9.54 -25.53 22.05
CA ARG A 127 -10.01 -25.12 20.72
C ARG A 127 -10.40 -23.65 20.67
N ASN A 128 -10.51 -22.99 21.82
CA ASN A 128 -10.91 -21.59 21.94
C ASN A 128 -9.71 -20.67 21.65
N GLY A 129 -10.00 -19.51 21.08
CA GLY A 129 -9.01 -18.51 20.69
C GLY A 129 -8.43 -18.71 19.30
N THR A 130 -7.63 -17.72 18.90
CA THR A 130 -7.00 -17.63 17.58
C THR A 130 -5.64 -18.30 17.59
N SER A 131 -5.29 -19.06 16.54
CA SER A 131 -3.99 -19.73 16.45
C SER A 131 -2.85 -18.74 16.35
N GLU A 132 -1.69 -19.06 16.95
CA GLU A 132 -0.47 -18.23 16.86
C GLU A 132 -0.11 -17.88 15.41
N ALA A 133 -0.18 -18.84 14.50
CA ALA A 133 0.06 -18.61 13.07
C ALA A 133 -0.85 -17.55 12.43
N SER A 134 -2.07 -17.34 12.95
CA SER A 134 -2.96 -16.26 12.48
C SER A 134 -2.58 -14.91 13.09
N HIS A 135 -2.00 -14.88 14.29
CA HIS A 135 -1.43 -13.66 14.86
C HIS A 135 -0.19 -13.22 14.09
N ASP A 136 0.69 -14.17 13.75
CA ASP A 136 1.89 -13.90 12.95
C ASP A 136 1.51 -13.46 11.54
N ALA A 137 0.63 -14.21 10.85
CA ALA A 137 0.15 -13.82 9.54
C ALA A 137 -0.55 -12.45 9.54
N TYR A 138 -1.32 -12.11 10.59
CA TYR A 138 -1.89 -10.78 10.71
C TYR A 138 -0.79 -9.72 10.82
N ARG A 139 0.21 -9.93 11.68
CA ARG A 139 1.32 -8.99 11.88
C ARG A 139 2.07 -8.73 10.57
N ASP A 140 2.29 -9.79 9.80
CA ASP A 140 3.19 -9.75 8.66
C ASP A 140 2.49 -9.36 7.35
N THR A 141 1.18 -9.60 7.21
CA THR A 141 0.47 -9.46 5.93
C THR A 141 -0.84 -8.67 5.97
N VAL A 142 -1.38 -8.35 7.15
CA VAL A 142 -2.67 -7.65 7.28
C VAL A 142 -2.52 -6.32 8.00
N GLY A 143 -1.84 -6.29 9.14
CA GLY A 143 -1.70 -5.10 9.98
C GLY A 143 -0.99 -3.97 9.25
N GLY A 144 -1.60 -2.79 9.23
CA GLY A 144 -1.08 -1.63 8.49
C GLY A 144 -1.42 -1.60 7.00
N HIS A 145 -1.97 -2.68 6.43
CA HIS A 145 -2.37 -2.72 5.03
C HIS A 145 -3.80 -2.20 4.83
N LEU A 146 -4.10 -1.74 3.62
CA LEU A 146 -5.44 -1.31 3.25
C LEU A 146 -6.42 -2.48 3.32
N VAL A 147 -7.59 -2.23 3.90
CA VAL A 147 -8.66 -3.22 3.99
C VAL A 147 -9.00 -3.77 2.60
N ILE A 148 -9.20 -2.88 1.63
CA ILE A 148 -9.56 -3.28 0.26
C ILE A 148 -8.49 -4.16 -0.40
N GLU A 149 -7.21 -3.87 -0.21
CA GLU A 149 -6.13 -4.68 -0.78
C GLU A 149 -6.11 -6.08 -0.18
N THR A 150 -6.24 -6.19 1.14
CA THR A 150 -6.28 -7.51 1.80
C THR A 150 -7.51 -8.34 1.39
N LEU A 151 -8.66 -7.70 1.14
CA LEU A 151 -9.85 -8.39 0.63
C LEU A 151 -9.66 -8.84 -0.83
N LEU A 152 -9.00 -8.04 -1.66
CA LEU A 152 -8.64 -8.42 -3.03
C LEU A 152 -7.60 -9.55 -3.06
N ASP A 153 -6.65 -9.57 -2.12
CA ASP A 153 -5.70 -10.69 -1.95
C ASP A 153 -6.42 -11.97 -1.54
N ALA A 154 -7.35 -11.91 -0.58
CA ALA A 154 -8.17 -13.06 -0.22
C ALA A 154 -8.97 -13.57 -1.43
N PHE A 155 -9.55 -12.67 -2.22
CA PHE A 155 -10.28 -13.04 -3.44
C PHE A 155 -9.36 -13.69 -4.48
N ALA A 156 -8.17 -13.12 -4.73
CA ALA A 156 -7.17 -13.67 -5.64
C ALA A 156 -6.70 -15.07 -5.20
N PHE A 157 -6.46 -15.27 -3.90
CA PHE A 157 -6.11 -16.57 -3.33
C PHE A 157 -7.20 -17.61 -3.59
N PHE A 158 -8.45 -17.33 -3.21
CA PHE A 158 -9.55 -18.27 -3.43
C PHE A 158 -9.80 -18.53 -4.93
N GLY A 159 -9.70 -17.51 -5.77
CA GLY A 159 -9.81 -17.65 -7.23
C GLY A 159 -8.72 -18.53 -7.84
N ARG A 160 -7.50 -18.54 -7.27
CA ARG A 160 -6.46 -19.50 -7.66
C ARG A 160 -6.73 -20.91 -7.14
N CYS A 161 -7.29 -21.05 -5.94
CA CYS A 161 -7.63 -22.35 -5.38
C CYS A 161 -8.77 -23.03 -6.16
N ASP A 162 -9.80 -22.26 -6.50
CA ASP A 162 -10.93 -22.72 -7.32
C ASP A 162 -11.48 -21.57 -8.19
N PRO A 163 -11.09 -21.52 -9.48
CA PRO A 163 -11.56 -20.50 -10.41
C PRO A 163 -13.07 -20.50 -10.66
N THR A 164 -13.77 -21.60 -10.33
CA THR A 164 -15.21 -21.76 -10.58
C THR A 164 -16.09 -21.01 -9.58
N LEU A 165 -15.53 -20.62 -8.42
CA LEU A 165 -16.22 -19.79 -7.42
C LEU A 165 -16.47 -18.37 -7.94
N ALA A 166 -15.64 -17.90 -8.87
CA ALA A 166 -15.69 -16.54 -9.36
C ALA A 166 -16.70 -16.39 -10.49
N ARG A 167 -17.67 -15.48 -10.31
CA ARG A 167 -18.61 -15.12 -11.38
C ARG A 167 -17.86 -14.39 -12.50
N ARG A 168 -18.07 -14.82 -13.74
CA ARG A 168 -17.50 -14.20 -14.95
C ARG A 168 -18.52 -13.31 -15.65
N ALA A 169 -18.05 -12.24 -16.29
CA ALA A 169 -18.88 -11.40 -17.12
C ALA A 169 -19.31 -12.17 -18.39
N PRO A 170 -20.58 -12.09 -18.82
CA PRO A 170 -21.08 -12.88 -19.94
C PRO A 170 -20.23 -12.73 -21.21
N GLY A 171 -19.78 -13.87 -21.76
CA GLY A 171 -18.98 -13.90 -22.99
C GLY A 171 -17.50 -13.51 -22.81
N THR A 172 -16.99 -13.44 -21.57
CA THR A 172 -15.59 -13.08 -21.29
C THR A 172 -15.02 -13.91 -20.15
N ASP A 173 -13.69 -13.99 -20.04
CA ASP A 173 -12.98 -14.57 -18.89
C ASP A 173 -12.80 -13.57 -17.73
N ASN A 174 -13.29 -12.34 -17.90
CA ASN A 174 -13.17 -11.29 -16.90
C ASN A 174 -14.09 -11.55 -15.71
N LEU A 175 -13.62 -11.17 -14.52
CA LEU A 175 -14.43 -11.22 -13.31
C LEU A 175 -15.60 -10.22 -13.40
N ALA A 176 -16.80 -10.69 -13.11
CA ALA A 176 -17.96 -9.83 -13.02
C ALA A 176 -17.76 -8.80 -11.90
N HIS A 177 -18.21 -7.57 -12.13
CA HIS A 177 -18.08 -6.42 -11.20
C HIS A 177 -16.66 -5.89 -11.00
N PHE A 178 -15.69 -6.39 -11.76
CA PHE A 178 -14.32 -5.87 -11.78
C PHE A 178 -13.94 -5.32 -13.17
N PRO A 179 -13.00 -4.35 -13.26
CA PRO A 179 -12.37 -3.66 -12.12
C PRO A 179 -13.38 -2.83 -11.33
N LEU A 180 -13.11 -2.60 -10.05
CA LEU A 180 -13.90 -1.70 -9.23
C LEU A 180 -13.94 -0.30 -9.90
N PRO A 181 -15.05 0.46 -9.74
CA PRO A 181 -15.14 1.81 -10.28
C PRO A 181 -13.97 2.67 -9.80
N ALA A 182 -13.32 3.35 -10.75
CA ALA A 182 -12.32 4.38 -10.44
C ALA A 182 -13.02 5.55 -9.75
N MET A 183 -12.38 6.15 -8.75
CA MET A 183 -12.91 7.35 -8.08
C MET A 183 -12.33 8.65 -8.61
N ASN A 184 -11.16 8.61 -9.25
CA ASN A 184 -10.56 9.80 -9.83
C ASN A 184 -10.76 9.79 -11.34
N THR A 185 -11.44 10.82 -11.86
CA THR A 185 -11.49 11.14 -13.30
C THR A 185 -10.31 12.00 -13.75
N GLY A 186 -9.58 12.62 -12.81
CA GLY A 186 -8.34 13.35 -13.07
C GLY A 186 -7.10 12.44 -12.99
N ASP A 187 -6.13 12.70 -13.86
CA ASP A 187 -4.91 11.92 -14.09
C ASP A 187 -4.16 11.44 -12.82
N GLY A 188 -4.58 10.28 -12.29
CA GLY A 188 -3.69 9.18 -11.90
C GLY A 188 -2.56 9.41 -10.88
N TYR A 189 -2.68 10.32 -9.91
CA TYR A 189 -1.57 10.56 -8.97
C TYR A 189 -1.34 9.49 -7.90
N ASP A 190 -2.25 8.52 -7.71
CA ASP A 190 -2.08 7.49 -6.70
C ASP A 190 -2.51 6.11 -7.20
N TYR A 191 -1.76 5.10 -6.77
CA TYR A 191 -2.05 3.71 -7.03
C TYR A 191 -3.33 3.28 -6.31
N GLU A 192 -4.33 2.83 -7.07
CA GLU A 192 -5.55 2.21 -6.56
C GLU A 192 -5.71 0.81 -7.17
N ARG A 193 -5.53 -0.22 -6.34
CA ARG A 193 -5.81 -1.60 -6.75
C ARG A 193 -7.32 -1.79 -6.85
N ARG A 194 -7.80 -2.12 -8.05
CA ARG A 194 -9.23 -2.28 -8.38
C ARG A 194 -9.57 -3.67 -8.91
N HIS A 195 -8.61 -4.57 -9.00
CA HIS A 195 -8.81 -5.94 -9.47
C HIS A 195 -7.95 -6.90 -8.63
N PRO A 196 -8.44 -8.11 -8.31
CA PRO A 196 -7.64 -9.10 -7.57
C PRO A 196 -6.34 -9.49 -8.30
N ASP A 197 -6.39 -9.55 -9.64
CA ASP A 197 -5.22 -9.85 -10.48
C ASP A 197 -4.25 -8.66 -10.68
N GLN A 198 -4.59 -7.47 -10.19
CA GLN A 198 -3.63 -6.36 -10.16
C GLN A 198 -2.63 -6.57 -9.01
N PRO A 199 -1.38 -6.12 -9.15
CA PRO A 199 -0.39 -6.16 -8.07
C PRO A 199 -0.93 -5.47 -6.79
N ASN A 200 -0.41 -5.77 -5.61
CA ASN A 200 -0.66 -4.87 -4.47
C ASN A 200 0.19 -3.60 -4.59
N ARG A 201 -0.02 -2.61 -3.72
CA ARG A 201 0.77 -1.38 -3.74
C ARG A 201 2.28 -1.62 -3.57
N ALA A 202 2.67 -2.58 -2.74
CA ALA A 202 4.09 -2.88 -2.54
C ALA A 202 4.72 -3.43 -3.82
N ASP A 203 4.06 -4.39 -4.49
CA ASP A 203 4.50 -4.96 -5.76
C ASP A 203 4.52 -3.91 -6.87
N PHE A 204 3.48 -3.07 -6.95
CA PHE A 204 3.42 -1.97 -7.92
C PHE A 204 4.56 -0.97 -7.68
N GLY A 205 4.80 -0.60 -6.42
CA GLY A 205 5.88 0.31 -6.04
C GLY A 205 7.25 -0.28 -6.35
N ALA A 206 7.46 -1.57 -6.10
CA ALA A 206 8.69 -2.28 -6.43
C ALA A 206 8.92 -2.33 -7.95
N GLU A 207 7.89 -2.62 -8.74
CA GLU A 207 7.99 -2.64 -10.20
C GLU A 207 8.18 -1.24 -10.78
N ALA A 208 7.45 -0.23 -10.29
CA ALA A 208 7.63 1.16 -10.70
C ALA A 208 9.05 1.65 -10.37
N ARG A 209 9.58 1.28 -9.20
CA ARG A 209 10.97 1.54 -8.83
C ARG A 209 11.93 0.86 -9.80
N ARG A 210 11.78 -0.45 -10.03
CA ARG A 210 12.62 -1.22 -10.96
C ARG A 210 12.64 -0.59 -12.35
N LEU A 211 11.47 -0.27 -12.90
CA LEU A 211 11.34 0.38 -14.21
C LEU A 211 11.98 1.77 -14.25
N THR A 212 11.89 2.54 -13.18
CA THR A 212 12.52 3.87 -13.08
C THR A 212 14.03 3.75 -12.98
N GLU A 213 14.51 2.79 -12.19
CA GLU A 213 15.92 2.53 -11.95
C GLU A 213 16.64 1.97 -13.19
N ASP A 214 15.93 1.20 -14.02
CA ASP A 214 16.45 0.65 -15.29
C ASP A 214 16.58 1.71 -16.41
N VAL A 215 15.95 2.88 -16.26
CA VAL A 215 16.04 3.97 -17.23
C VAL A 215 17.22 4.87 -16.87
N PRO A 216 18.13 5.16 -17.81
CA PRO A 216 19.23 6.08 -17.54
C PRO A 216 18.72 7.47 -17.15
N PRO A 217 19.43 8.19 -16.27
CA PRO A 217 18.98 9.49 -15.81
C PRO A 217 18.82 10.47 -16.99
N SER A 218 17.71 11.20 -17.00
CA SER A 218 17.48 12.28 -17.95
C SER A 218 18.40 13.47 -17.68
N GLY A 219 18.45 14.42 -18.63
CA GLY A 219 19.19 15.67 -18.47
C GLY A 219 20.71 15.56 -18.68
N SER A 220 21.42 16.61 -18.25
CA SER A 220 22.88 16.74 -18.32
C SER A 220 23.61 16.32 -17.03
N GLY A 221 22.87 16.05 -15.96
CA GLY A 221 23.43 15.60 -14.69
C GLY A 221 22.44 15.68 -13.53
N ARG A 222 22.83 15.12 -12.38
CA ARG A 222 22.05 15.14 -11.14
C ARG A 222 22.75 16.01 -10.09
N GLU A 223 21.98 16.86 -9.40
CA GLU A 223 22.41 17.55 -8.19
C GLU A 223 21.76 16.86 -6.98
N ILE A 224 22.56 16.35 -6.05
CA ILE A 224 22.11 15.78 -4.78
C ILE A 224 22.21 16.86 -3.70
N SER A 225 21.16 17.06 -2.91
CA SER A 225 21.21 17.99 -1.77
C SER A 225 20.63 17.45 -0.49
N TYR A 226 19.97 16.30 -0.55
CA TYR A 226 19.40 15.68 0.63
C TYR A 226 19.68 14.19 0.61
N ARG A 227 19.93 13.66 1.81
CA ARG A 227 19.87 12.24 2.15
C ARG A 227 18.66 12.04 3.04
N LEU A 228 17.82 11.08 2.69
CA LEU A 228 16.64 10.67 3.42
C LEU A 228 16.80 9.20 3.77
N ASP A 229 16.32 8.79 4.94
CA ASP A 229 16.22 7.38 5.30
C ASP A 229 14.81 6.87 4.92
N SER A 230 14.74 5.87 4.05
CA SER A 230 13.50 5.20 3.64
C SER A 230 13.65 3.69 3.86
N ASP A 231 12.84 3.12 4.74
CA ASP A 231 12.86 1.68 5.05
C ASP A 231 14.26 1.15 5.41
N GLY A 232 15.03 1.93 6.17
CA GLY A 232 16.40 1.60 6.57
C GLY A 232 17.44 1.70 5.45
N THR A 233 17.07 2.26 4.29
CA THR A 233 17.96 2.49 3.15
C THR A 233 18.14 3.99 2.93
N ALA A 234 19.39 4.41 2.72
CA ALA A 234 19.70 5.79 2.34
C ALA A 234 19.23 6.07 0.90
N VAL A 235 18.45 7.14 0.75
CA VAL A 235 17.93 7.62 -0.52
C VAL A 235 18.36 9.08 -0.70
N TYR A 236 18.82 9.40 -1.90
CA TYR A 236 19.34 10.71 -2.25
C TYR A 236 18.38 11.41 -3.20
N CYS A 237 18.15 12.70 -2.99
CA CYS A 237 17.24 13.47 -3.82
C CYS A 237 17.68 14.91 -4.01
N ARG A 238 17.18 15.52 -5.09
CA ARG A 238 16.94 16.96 -5.29
C ARG A 238 16.51 17.19 -6.73
N HIS A 239 17.45 17.49 -7.65
CA HIS A 239 17.10 17.89 -9.02
C HIS A 239 18.00 17.28 -10.09
N THR A 240 17.36 16.86 -11.18
CA THR A 240 17.96 16.70 -12.49
C THR A 240 18.17 18.06 -13.12
N VAL A 241 19.33 18.29 -13.71
CA VAL A 241 19.57 19.45 -14.55
C VAL A 241 19.23 19.06 -15.99
N GLU A 242 18.10 19.51 -16.50
CA GLU A 242 17.65 19.26 -17.87
C GLU A 242 18.27 20.26 -18.86
N ARG A 243 18.11 20.00 -20.16
CA ARG A 243 18.47 20.97 -21.19
C ARG A 243 17.72 22.29 -20.96
N PHE A 244 18.40 23.40 -21.23
CA PHE A 244 17.91 24.77 -20.99
C PHE A 244 17.75 25.15 -19.51
N GLY A 245 18.34 24.39 -18.58
CA GLY A 245 18.37 24.74 -17.15
C GLY A 245 17.06 24.45 -16.42
N LEU A 246 16.12 23.73 -17.05
CA LEU A 246 14.95 23.20 -16.36
C LEU A 246 15.38 22.19 -15.29
N ARG A 247 14.65 22.15 -14.18
CA ARG A 247 14.95 21.27 -13.05
C ARG A 247 13.77 20.34 -12.79
N SER A 248 13.98 19.03 -12.88
CA SER A 248 12.99 18.01 -12.52
C SER A 248 13.43 17.33 -11.23
N ALA A 249 12.50 16.93 -10.37
CA ALA A 249 12.85 16.24 -9.13
C ALA A 249 13.28 14.80 -9.41
N PHE A 250 14.20 14.26 -8.60
CA PHE A 250 14.53 12.83 -8.59
C PHE A 250 14.76 12.34 -7.16
N THR A 251 14.63 11.03 -7.00
CA THR A 251 14.87 10.29 -5.76
C THR A 251 15.50 8.95 -6.13
N GLU A 252 16.73 8.68 -5.69
CA GLU A 252 17.54 7.53 -6.14
C GLU A 252 18.30 6.89 -4.97
N SER A 253 18.56 5.58 -5.06
CA SER A 253 19.38 4.86 -4.08
C SER A 253 20.88 5.04 -4.33
N ALA A 254 21.73 4.71 -3.33
CA ALA A 254 23.18 4.68 -3.53
C ALA A 254 23.58 3.75 -4.69
N ALA A 255 22.93 2.59 -4.80
CA ALA A 255 23.20 1.60 -5.84
C ALA A 255 22.87 2.14 -7.24
N GLN A 256 21.78 2.89 -7.40
CA GLN A 256 21.44 3.59 -8.64
C GLN A 256 22.55 4.57 -9.03
N ILE A 257 22.92 5.47 -8.11
CA ILE A 257 23.94 6.50 -8.34
C ILE A 257 25.26 5.86 -8.79
N VAL A 258 25.65 4.77 -8.12
CA VAL A 258 26.87 4.02 -8.44
C VAL A 258 26.83 3.45 -9.86
N ARG A 259 25.71 2.84 -10.24
CA ARG A 259 25.49 2.32 -11.59
C ARG A 259 25.58 3.43 -12.63
N ASP A 260 24.91 4.55 -12.38
CA ASP A 260 24.81 5.65 -13.33
C ASP A 260 26.17 6.37 -13.52
N ILE A 261 26.91 6.61 -12.44
CA ILE A 261 28.27 7.16 -12.53
C ILE A 261 29.18 6.22 -13.34
N ARG A 262 29.08 4.90 -13.12
CA ARG A 262 29.84 3.90 -13.90
C ARG A 262 29.44 3.87 -15.37
N ALA A 263 28.20 4.21 -15.69
CA ALA A 263 27.70 4.38 -17.06
C ALA A 263 28.07 5.74 -17.68
N GLY A 264 28.75 6.62 -16.94
CA GLY A 264 29.25 7.91 -17.43
C GLY A 264 28.35 9.11 -17.14
N TYR A 265 27.30 8.93 -16.32
CA TYR A 265 26.42 10.03 -15.94
C TYR A 265 27.03 10.89 -14.82
N THR A 266 26.80 12.20 -14.89
CA THR A 266 27.40 13.16 -13.95
C THR A 266 26.50 13.38 -12.73
N TYR A 267 27.09 13.27 -11.55
CA TYR A 267 26.47 13.55 -10.27
C TYR A 267 27.30 14.58 -9.50
N VAL A 268 26.64 15.52 -8.83
CA VAL A 268 27.26 16.47 -7.91
C VAL A 268 26.50 16.49 -6.59
N ALA A 269 27.22 16.45 -5.47
CA ALA A 269 26.68 16.68 -4.14
C ALA A 269 26.80 18.18 -3.81
N VAL A 270 25.76 18.75 -3.22
CA VAL A 270 25.71 20.16 -2.85
C VAL A 270 25.83 20.26 -1.33
N ALA A 271 26.94 20.85 -0.88
CA ALA A 271 27.24 21.10 0.52
C ALA A 271 26.27 22.13 1.13
N THR A 272 26.30 22.25 2.45
CA THR A 272 25.46 23.19 3.21
C THR A 272 25.73 24.66 2.85
N ASP A 273 26.93 24.98 2.39
CA ASP A 273 27.33 26.31 1.90
C ASP A 273 26.95 26.55 0.42
N GLY A 274 26.35 25.56 -0.24
CA GLY A 274 25.96 25.61 -1.65
C GLY A 274 27.07 25.25 -2.63
N VAL A 275 28.26 24.85 -2.17
CA VAL A 275 29.35 24.40 -3.06
C VAL A 275 29.00 23.04 -3.66
N HIS A 276 29.31 22.86 -4.94
CA HIS A 276 29.07 21.62 -5.68
C HIS A 276 30.35 20.79 -5.72
N HIS A 277 30.28 19.56 -5.23
CA HIS A 277 31.38 18.60 -5.26
C HIS A 277 31.03 17.43 -6.17
N PRO A 278 31.91 17.03 -7.10
CA PRO A 278 31.64 15.89 -7.96
C PRO A 278 31.49 14.62 -7.12
N VAL A 279 30.46 13.83 -7.42
CA VAL A 279 30.30 12.51 -6.85
C VAL A 279 31.08 11.53 -7.72
N THR A 280 31.93 10.74 -7.08
CA THR A 280 32.73 9.70 -7.74
C THR A 280 32.46 8.36 -7.08
N VAL A 281 32.82 7.27 -7.75
CA VAL A 281 32.63 5.91 -7.25
C VAL A 281 34.00 5.26 -7.16
N ASP A 282 34.32 4.68 -6.01
CA ASP A 282 35.57 3.96 -5.80
C ASP A 282 35.53 2.52 -6.39
N ALA A 283 36.62 1.76 -6.18
CA ALA A 283 36.72 0.38 -6.66
C ALA A 283 35.69 -0.55 -6.02
N ASP A 284 35.31 -0.30 -4.77
CA ASP A 284 34.36 -1.12 -4.00
C ASP A 284 32.90 -0.74 -4.33
N GLY A 285 32.68 0.32 -5.11
CA GLY A 285 31.35 0.79 -5.47
C GLY A 285 30.73 1.70 -4.42
N CYS A 286 31.54 2.31 -3.56
CA CYS A 286 31.09 3.32 -2.63
C CYS A 286 31.10 4.70 -3.31
N PRO A 287 30.00 5.49 -3.24
CA PRO A 287 29.99 6.86 -3.74
C PRO A 287 30.68 7.81 -2.74
N TRP A 288 31.50 8.72 -3.25
CA TRP A 288 32.26 9.72 -2.48
C TRP A 288 32.07 11.12 -3.06
N ALA A 289 32.06 12.13 -2.20
CA ALA A 289 32.10 13.54 -2.56
C ALA A 289 32.99 14.29 -1.58
N ASP A 290 33.86 15.17 -2.08
CA ASP A 290 34.79 15.96 -1.25
C ASP A 290 35.66 15.14 -0.26
N GLY A 291 36.05 13.93 -0.64
CA GLY A 291 36.87 13.07 0.21
C GLY A 291 36.12 12.43 1.39
N VAL A 292 34.79 12.53 1.45
CA VAL A 292 33.93 11.79 2.39
C VAL A 292 32.98 10.86 1.65
N VAL A 293 32.61 9.75 2.29
CA VAL A 293 31.60 8.84 1.77
C VAL A 293 30.29 9.62 1.65
N LEU A 294 29.56 9.43 0.56
CA LEU A 294 28.33 10.17 0.29
C LEU A 294 27.28 9.98 1.41
N GLU A 295 27.29 8.83 2.08
CA GLU A 295 26.43 8.54 3.24
C GLU A 295 26.70 9.49 4.41
N ASP A 296 27.96 9.87 4.63
CA ASP A 296 28.40 10.78 5.70
C ASP A 296 28.52 12.24 5.22
N TYR A 297 28.14 12.52 3.97
CA TYR A 297 28.28 13.84 3.38
C TYR A 297 27.36 14.87 4.09
N PRO A 298 27.86 16.07 4.41
CA PRO A 298 27.14 17.06 5.22
C PRO A 298 26.08 17.81 4.40
N PHE A 299 25.05 17.07 3.96
CA PHE A 299 23.91 17.64 3.27
C PHE A 299 23.18 18.66 4.15
N PRO A 300 22.67 19.75 3.57
CA PRO A 300 21.81 20.67 4.30
C PRO A 300 20.65 19.90 4.94
N SER A 301 20.45 20.11 6.25
CA SER A 301 19.25 19.59 6.91
C SER A 301 18.02 20.18 6.21
N PRO A 302 16.96 19.38 5.96
CA PRO A 302 15.70 19.91 5.43
C PRO A 302 15.11 20.89 6.44
N THR A 303 15.46 22.17 6.31
CA THR A 303 15.08 23.22 7.22
C THR A 303 13.66 23.64 6.87
N GLY A 304 12.69 23.13 7.62
CA GLY A 304 11.40 23.80 7.79
C GLY A 304 10.22 23.36 6.93
N ILE A 305 9.93 22.07 6.83
CA ILE A 305 8.51 21.69 6.83
C ILE A 305 8.08 21.75 8.30
N ARG A 306 7.58 22.91 8.73
CA ARG A 306 6.84 22.98 10.00
C ARG A 306 5.70 21.99 9.88
N SER A 307 5.75 20.87 10.61
CA SER A 307 4.57 20.04 10.81
C SER A 307 3.44 20.99 11.25
N PRO A 308 2.26 20.97 10.61
CA PRO A 308 1.13 21.70 11.12
C PRO A 308 0.94 21.26 12.56
N ARG A 309 1.04 22.21 13.49
CA ARG A 309 0.71 21.94 14.89
C ARG A 309 -0.73 21.47 14.89
N HIS A 310 -0.95 20.19 15.15
CA HIS A 310 -2.27 19.69 15.49
C HIS A 310 -2.66 20.35 16.81
N GLY A 311 -3.45 21.43 16.69
CA GLY A 311 -4.28 21.96 17.77
C GLY A 311 -5.62 21.24 17.80
#